data_AF-A0A522GJ64-F1
#
_entry.id   AF-A0A522GJ64-F1
#
_cell.length_a   1.000
_cell.length_b   1.000
_cell.length_c   1.000
_cell.angle_alpha   90.00
_cell.angle_beta   90.00
_cell.angle_gamma   90.00
#
_symmetry.space_group_name_H-M   'P 1'
#
loop_
_entity.id
_entity.type
_entity.pdbx_description
1 polymer ?
#
loop_
_entity_poly.entity_id
_entity_poly.type
_entity_poly.pdbx_seq_one_letter_code
_entity_poly.pdbx_strand_id
1 'polypeptide(L)'
;MGFGVGQLPVLVALKDGSASTQRDLARFAKIEQPPMAQMLARMERDGLIKRTPNPADGRSSRIGLTKAAQERMPEAIVTLFQGNREAMTGFTQAEEAQFVDLLTRLIANLDQMANAGAG
;
A
#
# COMPACT_ATOMS: atom_id res chain seq x y z
N MET A 1 16.09 7.42 -3.94
CA MET A 1 14.93 6.73 -4.55
C MET A 1 14.48 5.62 -3.62
N GLY A 2 13.60 5.98 -2.69
CA GLY A 2 13.02 5.07 -1.69
C GLY A 2 11.52 4.89 -1.94
N PHE A 3 10.93 3.91 -1.26
CA PHE A 3 9.49 3.68 -1.32
C PHE A 3 8.75 4.87 -0.71
N GLY A 4 7.66 5.31 -1.33
CA GLY A 4 6.78 6.34 -0.75
C GLY A 4 5.76 5.71 0.19
N VAL A 5 5.34 6.44 1.23
CA VAL A 5 4.30 5.98 2.18
C VAL A 5 3.02 5.55 1.46
N GLY A 6 2.60 6.27 0.41
CA GLY A 6 1.43 5.92 -0.40
C GLY A 6 1.57 4.62 -1.22
N GLN A 7 2.78 4.07 -1.37
CA GLN A 7 3.03 2.79 -2.06
C GLN A 7 2.97 1.60 -1.10
N LEU A 8 3.01 1.83 0.22
CA LEU A 8 3.07 0.77 1.23
C LEU A 8 1.92 -0.25 1.10
N PRO A 9 0.64 0.15 0.92
CA PRO A 9 -0.44 -0.82 0.77
C PRO A 9 -0.22 -1.76 -0.43
N VAL A 10 0.26 -1.22 -1.55
CA VAL A 10 0.55 -2.00 -2.77
C VAL A 10 1.73 -2.93 -2.55
N LEU A 11 2.81 -2.46 -1.92
CA LEU A 11 4.00 -3.27 -1.63
C LEU A 11 3.68 -4.43 -0.69
N VAL A 12 2.92 -4.17 0.39
CA VAL A 12 2.47 -5.17 1.34
C VAL A 12 1.58 -6.20 0.65
N ALA A 13 0.60 -5.78 -0.13
CA ALA A 13 -0.30 -6.70 -0.83
C ALA A 13 0.43 -7.61 -1.82
N LEU A 14 1.42 -7.07 -2.55
CA LEU A 14 2.25 -7.84 -3.47
C LEU A 14 3.22 -8.79 -2.73
N LYS A 15 3.77 -8.36 -1.60
CA LYS A 15 4.66 -9.17 -0.76
C LYS A 15 3.94 -10.39 -0.19
N ASP A 16 2.73 -10.18 0.33
CA ASP A 16 1.97 -11.21 1.02
C ASP A 16 1.09 -12.03 0.04
N GLY A 17 1.12 -11.67 -1.26
CA GLY A 17 0.38 -12.37 -2.32
C GLY A 17 -1.14 -12.17 -2.28
N SER A 18 -1.63 -11.20 -1.49
CA SER A 18 -3.06 -10.95 -1.29
C SER A 18 -3.72 -10.22 -2.46
N ALA A 19 -2.92 -9.57 -3.33
CA ALA A 19 -3.38 -8.99 -4.58
C ALA A 19 -2.30 -9.14 -5.66
N SER A 20 -2.71 -9.38 -6.91
CA SER A 20 -1.76 -9.49 -8.03
C SER A 20 -2.24 -8.85 -9.34
N THR A 21 -3.38 -8.14 -9.33
CA THR A 21 -3.86 -7.38 -10.49
C THR A 21 -4.05 -5.91 -10.11
N GLN A 22 -4.05 -5.01 -11.10
CA GLN A 22 -4.30 -3.59 -10.86
C GLN A 22 -5.63 -3.36 -10.13
N ARG A 23 -6.66 -4.13 -10.50
CA ARG A 23 -7.98 -4.05 -9.88
C ARG A 23 -7.96 -4.46 -8.41
N ASP A 24 -7.26 -5.54 -8.11
CA ASP A 24 -7.17 -6.03 -6.72
C ASP A 24 -6.36 -5.05 -5.87
N LEU A 25 -5.28 -4.48 -6.43
CA LEU A 25 -4.46 -3.50 -5.73
C LEU A 25 -5.22 -2.19 -5.51
N ALA A 26 -5.97 -1.70 -6.49
CA ALA A 26 -6.82 -0.52 -6.36
C ALA A 26 -7.84 -0.70 -5.22
N ARG A 27 -8.51 -1.86 -5.19
CA ARG A 27 -9.44 -2.24 -4.12
C ARG A 27 -8.73 -2.32 -2.75
N PHE A 28 -7.57 -2.97 -2.69
CA PHE A 28 -6.80 -3.13 -1.46
C PHE A 28 -6.35 -1.78 -0.89
N ALA A 29 -5.86 -0.91 -1.76
CA ALA A 29 -5.38 0.43 -1.40
C ALA A 29 -6.51 1.46 -1.25
N LYS A 30 -7.77 1.08 -1.49
CA LYS A 30 -8.94 1.98 -1.50
C LYS A 30 -8.76 3.23 -2.38
N ILE A 31 -8.20 3.06 -3.57
CA ILE A 31 -8.08 4.14 -4.56
C ILE A 31 -8.66 3.72 -5.91
N GLU A 32 -9.00 4.71 -6.72
CA GLU A 32 -9.53 4.49 -8.06
C GLU A 32 -8.50 3.85 -9.03
N GLN A 33 -9.01 3.21 -10.08
CA GLN A 33 -8.20 2.53 -11.10
C GLN A 33 -7.20 3.45 -11.83
N PRO A 34 -7.54 4.68 -12.27
CA PRO A 34 -6.59 5.53 -13.00
C PRO A 34 -5.40 5.98 -12.14
N PRO A 35 -5.57 6.48 -10.90
CA PRO A 35 -4.46 6.74 -9.99
C PRO A 35 -3.61 5.50 -9.70
N MET A 36 -4.25 4.33 -9.53
CA MET A 36 -3.52 3.07 -9.35
C MET A 36 -2.66 2.73 -10.57
N ALA A 37 -3.19 2.88 -11.79
CA ALA A 37 -2.43 2.64 -13.01
C ALA A 37 -1.18 3.53 -13.10
N GLN A 38 -1.31 4.81 -12.75
CA GLN A 38 -0.20 5.77 -12.71
C GLN A 38 0.84 5.40 -11.64
N MET A 39 0.39 5.02 -10.44
CA MET A 39 1.27 4.56 -9.37
C MET A 39 2.09 3.34 -9.83
N LEU A 40 1.43 2.33 -10.40
CA LEU A 40 2.08 1.12 -10.88
C LEU A 40 3.06 1.41 -12.02
N ALA A 41 2.69 2.28 -12.97
CA ALA A 41 3.61 2.69 -14.05
C ALA A 41 4.88 3.35 -13.49
N ARG A 42 4.75 4.13 -12.40
CA ARG A 42 5.92 4.69 -11.71
C ARG A 42 6.73 3.63 -10.99
N MET A 43 6.08 2.72 -10.25
CA MET A 43 6.77 1.64 -9.56
C MET A 43 7.52 0.72 -10.54
N GLU A 44 6.99 0.49 -11.73
CA GLU A 44 7.63 -0.31 -12.78
C GLU A 44 8.85 0.42 -13.36
N ARG A 45 8.71 1.72 -13.67
CA ARG A 45 9.83 2.57 -14.10
C ARG A 45 10.96 2.61 -13.07
N ASP A 46 10.60 2.65 -11.79
CA ASP A 46 11.54 2.68 -10.67
C ASP A 46 12.13 1.29 -10.35
N GLY A 47 11.77 0.25 -11.13
CA GLY A 47 12.28 -1.11 -11.00
C GLY A 47 11.74 -1.87 -9.77
N LEU A 48 10.66 -1.39 -9.16
CA LEU A 48 10.08 -1.98 -7.95
C LEU A 48 9.15 -3.15 -8.25
N ILE A 49 8.43 -3.08 -9.36
CA ILE A 49 7.51 -4.13 -9.81
C ILE A 49 7.84 -4.59 -11.23
N LYS A 50 7.27 -5.72 -11.60
CA LYS A 50 7.21 -6.24 -12.96
C LYS A 50 5.77 -6.63 -13.28
N ARG A 51 5.37 -6.44 -14.54
CA ARG A 51 4.12 -6.96 -15.09
C ARG A 51 4.39 -8.17 -15.96
N THR A 52 3.58 -9.21 -15.80
CA THR A 52 3.59 -10.38 -16.68
C THR A 52 2.19 -10.61 -17.24
N PRO A 53 2.03 -11.13 -18.47
CA PRO A 53 0.72 -11.52 -18.99
C PRO A 53 0.00 -12.44 -18.00
N ASN A 54 -1.30 -12.23 -17.80
CA ASN A 54 -2.09 -13.14 -16.98
C ASN A 54 -2.46 -14.38 -17.81
N PRO A 55 -2.04 -15.60 -17.41
CA PRO A 55 -2.34 -16.81 -18.18
C PRO A 55 -3.84 -17.11 -18.29
N ALA A 56 -4.64 -16.65 -17.32
CA ALA A 56 -6.08 -16.88 -17.27
C ALA A 56 -6.89 -15.84 -18.07
N ASP A 57 -6.29 -14.69 -18.38
CA ASP A 57 -6.93 -13.60 -19.10
C ASP A 57 -5.86 -12.75 -19.79
N GLY A 58 -5.66 -12.97 -21.09
CA GLY A 58 -4.63 -12.26 -21.88
C GLY A 58 -4.84 -10.75 -21.98
N ARG A 59 -5.99 -10.21 -21.54
CA ARG A 59 -6.25 -8.77 -21.47
C ARG A 59 -5.81 -8.13 -20.15
N SER A 60 -5.43 -8.94 -19.15
CA SER A 60 -4.91 -8.47 -17.87
C SER A 60 -3.45 -8.86 -17.64
N SER A 61 -2.80 -8.14 -16.74
CA SER A 61 -1.43 -8.44 -16.31
C SER A 61 -1.41 -8.80 -14.83
N ARG A 62 -0.57 -9.77 -14.47
CA ARG A 62 -0.18 -10.00 -13.09
C ARG A 62 0.97 -9.06 -12.74
N ILE A 63 0.91 -8.51 -11.54
CA ILE A 63 1.90 -7.61 -10.98
C ILE A 63 2.60 -8.35 -9.85
N GLY A 64 3.92 -8.24 -9.81
CA GLY A 64 4.74 -8.77 -8.73
C GLY A 64 5.93 -7.87 -8.45
N LEU A 65 6.50 -7.98 -7.25
CA LEU A 65 7.74 -7.30 -6.90
C LEU A 65 8.90 -7.83 -7.75
N THR A 66 9.86 -6.96 -8.07
CA THR A 66 11.16 -7.41 -8.58
C THR A 66 11.98 -8.03 -7.45
N LYS A 67 12.99 -8.82 -7.80
CA LYS A 67 13.93 -9.40 -6.81
C LYS A 67 14.63 -8.29 -6.00
N ALA A 68 15.10 -7.26 -6.68
CA ALA A 68 15.74 -6.10 -6.04
C ALA A 68 14.79 -5.37 -5.08
N ALA A 69 13.50 -5.27 -5.41
CA ALA A 69 12.52 -4.69 -4.50
C ALA A 69 12.28 -5.57 -3.28
N GLN A 70 12.16 -6.89 -3.46
CA GLN A 70 12.00 -7.84 -2.35
C GLN A 70 13.16 -7.77 -1.35
N GLU A 71 14.39 -7.63 -1.84
CA GLU A 71 15.60 -7.52 -1.00
C GLU A 71 15.67 -6.19 -0.25
N ARG A 72 15.29 -5.08 -0.89
CA ARG A 72 15.39 -3.72 -0.31
C ARG A 72 14.20 -3.33 0.59
N MET A 73 13.07 -3.99 0.41
CA MET A 73 11.81 -3.60 1.05
C MET A 73 11.84 -3.72 2.59
N PRO A 74 12.42 -4.74 3.23
CA PRO A 74 12.47 -4.83 4.69
C PRO A 74 13.14 -3.60 5.33
N GLU A 75 14.33 -3.23 4.85
CA GLU A 75 15.07 -2.08 5.38
C GLU A 75 14.30 -0.77 5.19
N ALA A 76 13.74 -0.58 3.99
CA ALA A 76 13.04 0.66 3.70
C ALA A 76 11.70 0.77 4.44
N ILE A 77 11.00 -0.34 4.71
CA ILE A 77 9.84 -0.37 5.61
C ILE A 77 10.27 0.10 7.00
N VAL A 78 11.38 -0.43 7.53
CA VAL A 78 11.91 0.00 8.84
C VAL A 78 12.19 1.50 8.87
N THR A 79 12.81 2.05 7.82
CA THR A 79 13.06 3.50 7.71
C THR A 79 11.75 4.29 7.62
N LEU A 80 10.77 3.82 6.84
CA LEU A 80 9.47 4.50 6.70
C LEU A 80 8.69 4.55 8.02
N PHE A 81 8.74 3.48 8.81
CA PHE A 81 8.09 3.42 10.12
C PHE A 81 8.93 4.01 11.26
N GLN A 82 10.15 4.47 10.98
CA GLN A 82 11.00 5.07 12.01
C GLN A 82 10.37 6.34 12.59
N GLY A 83 9.81 7.20 11.73
CA GLY A 83 9.10 8.40 12.19
C GLY A 83 7.90 8.09 13.09
N ASN A 84 7.18 6.99 12.83
CA ASN A 84 6.09 6.55 13.70
C ASN A 84 6.61 6.14 15.08
N ARG A 85 7.74 5.40 15.14
CA ARG A 85 8.35 5.04 16.43
C ARG A 85 8.81 6.26 17.21
N GLU A 86 9.44 7.22 16.53
CA GLU A 86 9.88 8.47 17.15
C GLU A 86 8.67 9.29 17.65
N ALA A 87 7.58 9.36 16.88
CA ALA A 87 6.35 10.04 17.26
C ALA A 87 5.63 9.38 18.46
N MET A 88 5.81 8.08 18.67
CA MET A 88 5.26 7.33 19.82
C MET A 88 6.19 7.32 21.04
N THR A 89 7.31 8.07 21.01
CA THR A 89 8.23 8.15 22.17
C THR A 89 7.48 8.58 23.43
N GLY A 90 7.54 7.78 24.49
CA GLY A 90 6.88 8.03 25.77
C GLY A 90 5.49 7.41 25.90
N PHE A 91 4.95 6.79 24.85
CA PHE A 91 3.73 6.01 24.92
C PHE A 91 4.03 4.60 25.46
N THR A 92 3.13 4.07 26.26
CA THR A 92 3.08 2.65 26.60
C THR A 92 2.47 1.85 25.45
N GLN A 93 2.71 0.55 25.42
CA GLN A 93 2.12 -0.33 24.40
C GLN A 93 0.57 -0.31 24.42
N ALA A 94 -0.03 -0.10 25.59
CA ALA A 94 -1.48 0.03 25.73
C ALA A 94 -2.00 1.34 25.10
N GLU A 95 -1.28 2.45 25.30
CA GLU A 95 -1.61 3.75 24.71
C GLU A 95 -1.42 3.74 23.19
N GLU A 96 -0.35 3.11 22.68
CA GLU A 96 -0.16 2.92 21.23
C GLU A 96 -1.34 2.13 20.62
N ALA A 97 -1.72 1.01 21.24
CA ALA A 97 -2.84 0.21 20.77
C ALA A 97 -4.16 0.99 20.79
N GLN A 98 -4.42 1.75 21.87
CA GLN A 98 -5.59 2.60 21.97
C GLN A 98 -5.58 3.71 20.92
N PHE A 99 -4.43 4.35 20.67
CA PHE A 99 -4.31 5.40 19.67
C PHE A 99 -4.60 4.87 18.26
N VAL A 100 -4.09 3.68 17.93
CA VAL A 100 -4.38 3.00 16.66
C VAL A 100 -5.87 2.69 16.52
N ASP A 101 -6.55 2.23 17.58
CA ASP A 101 -8.01 2.00 17.55
C ASP A 101 -8.78 3.31 17.26
N LEU A 102 -8.44 4.39 17.97
CA LEU A 102 -9.08 5.69 17.80
C LEU A 102 -8.89 6.24 16.38
N LEU A 103 -7.67 6.17 15.83
CA LEU A 103 -7.40 6.57 14.44
C LEU A 103 -8.17 5.70 13.44
N THR A 104 -8.23 4.39 13.66
CA THR A 104 -8.97 3.46 12.79
C THR A 104 -10.45 3.83 12.72
N ARG A 105 -11.06 4.12 13.88
CA ARG A 105 -12.46 4.56 13.97
C ARG A 105 -12.68 5.92 13.30
N LEU A 106 -11.77 6.87 13.51
CA LEU A 106 -11.82 8.19 12.86
C LEU A 106 -11.77 8.06 11.34
N ILE A 107 -10.83 7.27 10.80
CA ILE A 107 -10.70 7.03 9.36
C ILE A 107 -11.98 6.40 8.80
N ALA A 108 -12.55 5.40 9.48
CA ALA A 108 -13.80 4.77 9.05
C ALA A 108 -14.97 5.77 8.95
N ASN A 109 -15.09 6.68 9.92
CA ASN A 109 -16.12 7.72 9.89
C ASN A 109 -15.89 8.72 8.75
N LEU A 110 -14.64 9.12 8.50
CA LEU A 110 -14.29 10.01 7.39
C LEU A 110 -14.57 9.38 6.02
N ASP A 111 -14.22 8.09 5.85
CA ASP A 111 -14.55 7.31 4.64
C ASP A 111 -16.07 7.29 4.40
N GLN A 112 -16.88 7.08 5.45
CA GLN A 112 -18.34 7.09 5.34
C GLN A 112 -18.89 8.46 4.94
N MET A 113 -18.36 9.55 5.52
CA MET A 113 -18.78 10.91 5.19
C MET A 113 -18.45 11.27 3.73
N ALA A 114 -17.25 10.91 3.25
CA ALA A 114 -16.84 11.17 1.88
C ALA A 114 -17.74 10.43 0.86
N ASN A 115 -18.16 9.19 1.19
CA ASN A 115 -19.05 8.41 0.35
C ASN A 115 -20.51 8.90 0.40
N ALA A 116 -20.97 9.43 1.54
CA ALA A 116 -22.33 9.96 1.69
C ALA A 116 -22.54 11.30 0.97
N GLY A 117 -21.49 12.13 0.83
CA GLY A 117 -21.55 13.41 0.10
C GLY A 117 -21.39 13.30 -1.42
N ALA A 118 -21.12 12.10 -1.95
CA ALA A 118 -20.98 11.83 -3.38
C ALA A 118 -22.24 11.26 -4.03
N GLY A 119 -23.34 11.15 -3.27
CA GLY A 119 -24.65 10.67 -3.72
C GLY A 119 -25.68 11.78 -3.91
#